data_AF-A0A8H6S407-F1
#
_entry.id   AF-A0A8H6S407-F1
#
_cell.length_a   1.000
_cell.length_b   1.000
_cell.length_c   1.000
_cell.angle_alpha   90.00
_cell.angle_beta   90.00
_cell.angle_gamma   90.00
#
_symmetry.space_group_name_H-M   'P 1'
#
loop_
_entity.id
_entity.type
_entity.pdbx_description
1 polymer ?
#
loop_
_entity_poly.entity_id
_entity_poly.type
_entity_poly.pdbx_seq_one_letter_code
_entity_poly.pdbx_strand_id
1 'polypeptide(L)'
;MLRSALTAAPRRLLSSPSPRFGLFHGRLRAFSCHVALTNPLIFHRTPQRYLRRPYSTPPQPPPKSGELSEDEALARIERIEGLAQVFHELPNTSSERLATSYLLICEILAYLSRHGEEAPAYLSIFTNTAVPPDSDVARARKAIFTTAQLLTGLLSAVPDTAPLRKQHAKAFALHGALEPLLAGYDGPTEDLQAWMTFWGRGQPIIVELAGVLDESRDTFLELPPDVQA
;
A
#
# COMPACT_ATOMS: atom_id res chain seq x y z
N MET A 1 -29.95 -40.50 -38.35
CA MET A 1 -31.36 -40.17 -38.06
C MET A 1 -31.63 -40.44 -36.58
N LEU A 2 -31.84 -39.36 -35.84
CA LEU A 2 -32.49 -39.16 -34.54
C LEU A 2 -32.87 -40.38 -33.67
N ARG A 3 -32.28 -40.46 -32.47
CA ARG A 3 -32.95 -40.97 -31.26
C ARG A 3 -32.63 -40.10 -30.06
N SER A 4 -33.70 -39.57 -29.48
CA SER A 4 -33.77 -38.80 -28.25
C SER A 4 -33.39 -39.64 -27.02
N ALA A 5 -32.72 -39.02 -26.05
CA ALA A 5 -32.73 -39.46 -24.66
C ALA A 5 -32.74 -38.23 -23.76
N LEU A 6 -33.93 -37.92 -23.25
CA LEU A 6 -34.18 -37.02 -22.14
C LEU A 6 -33.81 -37.75 -20.84
N THR A 7 -32.89 -37.20 -20.07
CA THR A 7 -32.68 -37.58 -18.67
C THR A 7 -32.62 -36.30 -17.84
N ALA A 8 -33.68 -36.11 -17.06
CA ALA A 8 -33.81 -35.08 -16.05
C ALA A 8 -32.90 -35.40 -14.85
N ALA A 9 -32.14 -34.40 -14.39
CA ALA A 9 -31.35 -34.47 -13.16
C ALA A 9 -31.93 -33.48 -12.12
N PRO A 10 -32.00 -33.86 -10.83
CA PRO A 10 -32.63 -33.05 -9.80
C PRO A 10 -31.70 -31.91 -9.33
N ARG A 11 -32.30 -30.71 -9.20
CA ARG A 11 -31.75 -29.55 -8.50
C ARG A 11 -31.42 -29.91 -7.05
N ARG A 12 -30.13 -29.94 -6.70
CA ARG A 12 -29.67 -29.83 -5.31
C ARG A 12 -29.27 -28.38 -5.03
N LEU A 13 -30.02 -27.76 -4.14
CA LEU A 13 -29.68 -26.51 -3.47
C LEU A 13 -28.44 -26.77 -2.60
N LEU A 14 -27.30 -26.21 -3.00
CA LEU A 14 -26.11 -26.11 -2.16
C LEU A 14 -26.11 -24.71 -1.55
N SER A 15 -26.41 -24.67 -0.26
CA SER A 15 -26.18 -23.56 0.64
C SER A 15 -24.71 -23.13 0.61
N SER A 16 -24.46 -21.85 0.32
CA SER A 16 -23.14 -21.23 0.42
C SER A 16 -22.59 -21.30 1.85
N PRO A 17 -21.32 -21.72 2.05
CA PRO A 17 -20.64 -21.47 3.30
C PRO A 17 -20.17 -19.99 3.33
N SER A 18 -20.64 -19.24 4.32
CA SER A 18 -20.06 -17.93 4.67
C SER A 18 -18.61 -18.11 5.15
N PRO A 19 -17.63 -17.39 4.59
CA PRO A 19 -16.32 -17.31 5.22
C PRO A 19 -16.44 -16.35 6.42
N ARG A 20 -16.41 -16.93 7.63
CA ARG A 20 -16.13 -16.17 8.85
C ARG A 20 -14.70 -15.64 8.72
N PHE A 21 -14.57 -14.32 8.63
CA PHE A 21 -13.29 -13.63 8.76
C PHE A 21 -12.71 -13.96 10.14
N GLY A 22 -11.62 -14.72 10.14
CA GLY A 22 -10.81 -14.96 11.33
C GLY A 22 -10.12 -13.67 11.72
N LEU A 23 -10.44 -13.17 12.91
CA LEU A 23 -9.67 -12.14 13.59
C LEU A 23 -8.23 -12.63 13.75
N PHE A 24 -7.30 -11.96 13.08
CA PHE A 24 -5.87 -12.20 13.22
C PHE A 24 -5.41 -11.79 14.63
N HIS A 25 -5.27 -12.77 15.52
CA HIS A 25 -4.34 -12.70 16.63
C HIS A 25 -3.03 -13.37 16.21
N GLY A 26 -2.29 -12.70 15.32
CA GLY A 26 -0.90 -13.01 15.03
C GLY A 26 -0.04 -11.88 15.58
N ARG A 27 0.94 -12.21 16.43
CA ARG A 27 1.95 -11.29 16.98
C ARG A 27 2.61 -10.47 15.86
N LEU A 28 2.06 -9.30 15.56
CA LEU A 28 2.78 -8.23 14.91
C LEU A 28 3.80 -7.75 15.95
N ARG A 29 5.06 -8.18 15.80
CA ARG A 29 6.17 -7.45 16.43
C ARG A 29 5.99 -6.00 15.98
N ALA A 30 5.99 -5.08 16.95
CA ALA A 30 5.93 -3.65 16.68
C ALA A 30 6.91 -3.32 15.54
N PHE A 31 6.36 -2.89 14.40
CA PHE A 31 7.14 -2.32 13.31
C PHE A 31 7.68 -0.98 13.80
N SER A 32 8.78 -1.03 14.54
CA SER A 32 9.52 0.15 14.95
C SER A 32 10.36 0.62 13.76
N CYS A 33 9.71 1.22 12.78
CA CYS A 33 10.38 1.93 11.69
C CYS A 33 10.94 3.26 12.23
N HIS A 34 12.00 3.20 13.03
CA HIS A 34 12.87 4.35 13.25
C HIS A 34 13.75 4.52 12.01
N VAL A 35 13.16 5.09 10.94
CA VAL A 35 13.97 5.65 9.86
C VAL A 35 14.40 7.04 10.34
N ALA A 36 15.64 7.12 10.81
CA ALA A 36 16.33 8.38 11.05
C ALA A 36 16.56 9.07 9.69
N LEU A 37 15.60 9.88 9.25
CA LEU A 37 15.81 10.86 8.18
C LEU A 37 16.54 12.08 8.76
N THR A 38 17.83 11.92 9.05
CA THR A 38 18.71 13.07 9.33
C THR A 38 19.38 13.53 8.04
N ASN A 39 18.75 14.49 7.37
CA ASN A 39 19.45 15.68 6.85
C ASN A 39 18.44 16.72 6.33
N PRO A 40 18.35 17.92 6.97
CA PRO A 40 17.44 18.97 6.54
C PRO A 40 18.03 19.74 5.34
N LEU A 41 17.24 19.83 4.26
CA LEU A 41 17.48 20.82 3.21
C LEU A 41 17.32 22.22 3.81
N ILE A 42 18.41 22.98 3.75
CA ILE A 42 18.56 24.34 4.25
C ILE A 42 17.65 25.26 3.45
N PHE A 43 16.62 25.82 4.09
CA PHE A 43 15.87 26.97 3.57
C PHE A 43 16.27 28.25 4.32
N HIS A 44 16.55 29.28 3.53
CA HIS A 44 17.06 30.57 3.97
C HIS A 44 16.12 31.28 4.97
N ARG A 45 16.75 31.73 6.05
CA ARG A 45 16.24 32.58 7.12
C ARG A 45 15.78 33.93 6.57
N THR A 46 14.48 34.24 6.64
CA THR A 46 13.97 35.61 6.54
C THR A 46 13.60 36.15 7.93
N PRO A 47 13.81 37.45 8.21
CA PRO A 47 13.64 38.00 9.54
C PRO A 47 12.15 38.21 9.88
N GLN A 48 11.69 37.58 10.97
CA GLN A 48 10.39 37.86 11.57
C GLN A 48 10.34 39.30 12.11
N ARG A 49 9.43 40.11 11.57
CA ARG A 49 8.93 41.31 12.24
C ARG A 49 7.72 40.92 13.09
N TYR A 50 7.85 41.16 14.39
CA TYR A 50 6.82 41.04 15.41
C TYR A 50 5.55 41.82 15.04
N LEU A 51 4.39 41.16 15.05
CA LEU A 51 3.12 41.79 15.40
C LEU A 51 2.31 40.85 16.31
N ARG A 52 2.11 41.32 17.55
CA ARG A 52 1.14 40.81 18.53
C ARG A 52 -0.28 41.15 18.07
N ARG A 53 -1.24 40.21 18.21
CA ARG A 53 -2.30 40.26 19.26
C ARG A 53 -3.28 39.07 19.15
N PRO A 54 -4.02 38.77 20.24
CA PRO A 54 -4.48 37.43 20.59
C PRO A 54 -5.97 37.24 20.30
N TYR A 55 -6.33 36.04 19.87
CA TYR A 55 -7.58 35.39 20.27
C TYR A 55 -7.22 33.97 20.70
N SER A 56 -7.52 33.66 21.95
CA SER A 56 -7.35 32.35 22.55
C SER A 56 -8.21 31.33 21.82
N THR A 57 -7.60 30.55 20.95
CA THR A 57 -8.10 29.20 20.69
C THR A 57 -7.98 28.43 22.01
N PRO A 58 -9.02 27.72 22.47
CA PRO A 58 -8.88 26.78 23.59
C PRO A 58 -7.68 25.88 23.30
N PRO A 59 -6.83 25.56 24.30
CA PRO A 59 -5.75 24.62 24.11
C PRO A 59 -6.36 23.31 23.60
N GLN A 60 -6.06 22.99 22.36
CA GLN A 60 -6.42 21.70 21.79
C GLN A 60 -5.83 20.64 22.73
N PRO A 61 -6.62 19.63 23.16
CA PRO A 61 -6.07 18.56 23.97
C PRO A 61 -4.84 18.01 23.22
N PRO A 62 -3.73 17.72 23.93
CA PRO A 62 -2.57 17.13 23.27
C PRO A 62 -3.06 15.90 22.50
N PRO A 63 -2.63 15.72 21.24
CA PRO A 63 -3.01 14.54 20.46
C PRO A 63 -2.71 13.32 21.31
N LYS A 64 -3.65 12.37 21.36
CA LYS A 64 -3.41 11.11 22.06
C LYS A 64 -2.15 10.52 21.46
N SER A 65 -1.16 10.28 22.32
CA SER A 65 0.16 9.78 21.95
C SER A 65 0.04 8.54 21.05
N GLY A 66 0.16 8.71 19.73
CA GLY A 66 0.02 7.66 18.73
C GLY A 66 -0.81 8.02 17.50
N GLU A 67 -1.63 9.09 17.53
CA GLU A 67 -2.31 9.61 16.34
C GLU A 67 -1.34 10.44 15.50
N LEU A 68 -1.05 10.01 14.27
CA LEU A 68 -0.50 10.94 13.26
C LEU A 68 -1.52 12.07 13.08
N SER A 69 -1.06 13.33 13.06
CA SER A 69 -1.94 14.47 12.78
C SER A 69 -2.71 14.21 11.46
N GLU A 70 -3.97 14.65 11.37
CA GLU A 70 -4.72 14.59 10.10
C GLU A 70 -3.91 15.21 8.95
N ASP A 71 -3.17 16.29 9.23
CA ASP A 71 -2.25 16.93 8.30
C ASP A 71 -1.12 16.01 7.82
N GLU A 72 -0.64 15.10 8.68
CA GLU A 72 0.42 14.15 8.33
C GLU A 72 -0.13 12.97 7.50
N ALA A 73 -1.35 12.53 7.79
CA ALA A 73 -2.03 11.53 6.98
C ALA A 73 -2.30 12.06 5.57
N LEU A 74 -2.75 13.32 5.46
CA LEU A 74 -2.95 14.02 4.20
C LEU A 74 -1.63 14.20 3.44
N ALA A 75 -0.59 14.68 4.11
CA ALA A 75 0.75 14.82 3.52
C ALA A 75 1.30 13.47 3.03
N ARG A 76 0.94 12.36 3.66
CA ARG A 76 1.35 11.01 3.22
C ARG A 76 0.57 10.55 1.99
N ILE A 77 -0.73 10.81 1.93
CA ILE A 77 -1.52 10.62 0.71
C ILE A 77 -0.94 11.46 -0.43
N GLU A 78 -0.62 12.72 -0.18
CA GLU A 78 -0.01 13.62 -1.17
C GLU A 78 1.37 13.16 -1.60
N ARG A 79 2.20 12.62 -0.69
CA ARG A 79 3.48 11.97 -1.06
C ARG A 79 3.25 10.78 -1.96
N ILE A 80 2.28 9.93 -1.64
CA ILE A 80 1.95 8.76 -2.45
C ILE A 80 1.45 9.19 -3.85
N GLU A 81 0.53 10.17 -3.89
CA GLU A 81 -0.01 10.76 -5.12
C GLU A 81 1.11 11.42 -5.95
N GLY A 82 2.03 12.13 -5.31
CA GLY A 82 3.16 12.80 -5.94
C GLY A 82 4.23 11.82 -6.45
N LEU A 83 4.54 10.76 -5.69
CA LEU A 83 5.47 9.71 -6.13
C LEU A 83 4.98 9.10 -7.44
N ALA A 84 3.68 8.76 -7.53
CA ALA A 84 3.09 8.22 -8.75
C ALA A 84 3.22 9.15 -9.98
N GLN A 85 3.22 10.47 -9.78
CA GLN A 85 3.37 11.45 -10.86
C GLN A 85 4.83 11.68 -11.28
N VAL A 86 5.79 11.46 -10.37
CA VAL A 86 7.21 11.75 -10.62
C VAL A 86 7.95 10.59 -11.30
N PHE A 87 7.37 9.38 -11.35
CA PHE A 87 7.95 8.21 -12.03
C PHE A 87 7.90 8.27 -13.57
N HIS A 88 8.27 9.41 -14.16
CA HIS A 88 8.59 9.51 -15.58
C HIS A 88 9.96 8.88 -15.92
N GLU A 89 10.85 8.79 -14.93
CA GLU A 89 12.14 8.13 -15.03
C GLU A 89 12.11 6.90 -14.12
N LEU A 90 11.90 5.73 -14.72
CA LEU A 90 12.06 4.45 -14.01
C LEU A 90 13.47 4.39 -13.43
N PRO A 91 13.66 3.89 -12.19
CA PRO A 91 14.99 3.70 -11.66
C PRO A 91 15.83 2.86 -12.63
N ASN A 92 17.10 3.23 -12.76
CA ASN A 92 17.94 2.76 -13.85
C ASN A 92 18.41 1.32 -13.61
N THR A 93 18.51 0.91 -12.34
CA THR A 93 18.95 -0.45 -11.98
C THR A 93 17.82 -1.32 -11.46
N SER A 94 17.98 -2.64 -11.61
CA SER A 94 16.99 -3.59 -11.07
C SER A 94 16.89 -3.54 -9.54
N SER A 95 18.00 -3.22 -8.86
CA SER A 95 17.98 -3.11 -7.40
C SER A 95 17.29 -1.84 -6.91
N GLU A 96 17.52 -0.70 -7.57
CA GLU A 96 16.79 0.53 -7.24
C GLU A 96 15.28 0.31 -7.39
N ARG A 97 14.84 -0.44 -8.42
CA ARG A 97 13.43 -0.79 -8.59
C ARG A 97 12.87 -1.61 -7.43
N LEU A 98 13.63 -2.58 -6.90
CA LEU A 98 13.25 -3.33 -5.70
C LEU A 98 13.23 -2.45 -4.45
N ALA A 99 14.23 -1.60 -4.27
CA ALA A 99 14.31 -0.66 -3.16
C ALA A 99 13.12 0.31 -3.17
N THR A 100 12.82 0.90 -4.33
CA THR A 100 11.65 1.75 -4.52
C THR A 100 10.36 0.98 -4.24
N SER A 101 10.22 -0.23 -4.77
CA SER A 101 9.06 -1.09 -4.53
C SER A 101 8.82 -1.33 -3.03
N TYR A 102 9.88 -1.63 -2.30
CA TYR A 102 9.84 -1.79 -0.84
C TYR A 102 9.39 -0.51 -0.13
N LEU A 103 9.96 0.64 -0.48
CA LEU A 103 9.58 1.94 0.11
C LEU A 103 8.11 2.28 -0.14
N LEU A 104 7.59 2.03 -1.35
CA LEU A 104 6.18 2.25 -1.69
C LEU A 104 5.25 1.38 -0.82
N ILE A 105 5.60 0.12 -0.61
CA ILE A 105 4.82 -0.77 0.26
C ILE A 105 4.86 -0.28 1.70
N CYS A 106 6.02 0.16 2.20
CA CYS A 106 6.14 0.75 3.52
C CYS A 106 5.25 1.99 3.70
N GLU A 107 5.14 2.85 2.68
CA GLU A 107 4.22 3.99 2.72
C GLU A 107 2.76 3.57 2.82
N ILE A 108 2.33 2.54 2.08
CA ILE A 108 0.98 1.97 2.19
C ILE A 108 0.74 1.46 3.62
N LEU A 109 1.64 0.64 4.15
CA LEU A 109 1.47 0.02 5.47
C LEU A 109 1.49 1.06 6.60
N ALA A 110 2.37 2.06 6.51
CA ALA A 110 2.43 3.14 7.48
C ALA A 110 1.14 3.96 7.48
N TYR A 111 0.58 4.27 6.30
CA TYR A 111 -0.71 4.97 6.19
C TYR A 111 -1.86 4.17 6.83
N LEU A 112 -1.91 2.86 6.57
CA LEU A 112 -2.95 1.98 7.10
C LEU A 112 -2.84 1.76 8.62
N SER A 113 -1.64 1.93 9.18
CA SER A 113 -1.36 1.71 10.61
C SER A 113 -1.39 3.00 11.44
N ARG A 114 -1.73 4.16 10.84
CA ARG A 114 -1.61 5.49 11.48
C ARG A 114 -2.45 5.71 12.74
N HIS A 115 -3.47 4.87 12.95
CA HIS A 115 -4.40 4.99 14.07
C HIS A 115 -3.96 4.17 15.29
N GLY A 116 -2.73 3.62 15.30
CA GLY A 116 -2.20 2.88 16.45
C GLY A 116 -3.13 1.75 16.89
N GLU A 117 -3.64 1.83 18.11
CA GLU A 117 -4.58 0.84 18.67
C GLU A 117 -5.94 0.81 17.93
N GLU A 118 -6.35 1.92 17.30
CA GLU A 118 -7.59 2.01 16.52
C GLU A 118 -7.41 1.58 15.04
N ALA A 119 -6.20 1.17 14.64
CA ALA A 119 -5.92 0.70 13.29
C ALA A 119 -6.87 -0.41 12.79
N PRO A 120 -7.28 -1.41 13.61
CA PRO A 120 -8.25 -2.41 13.17
C PRO A 120 -9.64 -1.82 12.83
N ALA A 121 -10.10 -0.84 13.61
CA ALA A 121 -11.36 -0.16 13.35
C ALA A 121 -11.27 0.68 12.07
N TYR A 122 -10.17 1.40 11.89
CA TYR A 122 -9.89 2.15 10.67
C TYR A 122 -9.83 1.24 9.44
N LEU A 123 -9.11 0.11 9.51
CA LEU A 123 -9.03 -0.86 8.42
C LEU A 123 -10.40 -1.42 8.03
N SER A 124 -11.28 -1.62 9.01
CA SER A 124 -12.66 -2.02 8.74
C SER A 124 -13.41 -0.95 7.94
N ILE A 125 -13.30 0.34 8.32
CA ILE A 125 -13.91 1.46 7.58
C ILE A 125 -13.31 1.55 6.17
N PHE A 126 -11.98 1.52 6.09
CA PHE A 126 -11.22 1.60 4.85
C PHE A 126 -11.61 0.49 3.87
N THR A 127 -11.95 -0.70 4.37
CA THR A 127 -12.32 -1.84 3.52
C THR A 127 -13.81 -1.87 3.19
N ASN A 128 -14.69 -1.67 4.18
CA ASN A 128 -16.08 -2.10 4.12
C ASN A 128 -17.11 -0.97 4.04
N THR A 129 -16.68 0.30 4.12
CA THR A 129 -17.61 1.43 4.20
C THR A 129 -17.71 2.18 2.87
N ALA A 130 -18.94 2.46 2.42
CA ALA A 130 -19.18 3.40 1.34
C ALA A 130 -18.86 4.80 1.83
N VAL A 131 -18.04 5.54 1.10
CA VAL A 131 -17.58 6.88 1.49
C VAL A 131 -17.78 7.84 0.33
N PRO A 132 -17.98 9.15 0.59
CA PRO A 132 -18.04 10.15 -0.45
C PRO A 132 -16.75 10.15 -1.32
N PRO A 133 -16.84 10.42 -2.63
CA PRO A 133 -15.69 10.44 -3.54
C PRO A 133 -14.55 11.37 -3.10
N ASP A 134 -14.89 12.49 -2.45
CA ASP A 134 -13.92 13.50 -1.98
C ASP A 134 -13.41 13.25 -0.55
N SER A 135 -13.82 12.15 0.08
CA SER A 135 -13.35 11.79 1.42
C SER A 135 -11.89 11.35 1.41
N ASP A 136 -11.21 11.51 2.55
CA ASP A 136 -9.82 11.05 2.72
C ASP A 136 -9.68 9.54 2.50
N VAL A 137 -10.71 8.77 2.87
CA VAL A 137 -10.74 7.32 2.63
C VAL A 137 -10.80 7.02 1.14
N ALA A 138 -11.65 7.70 0.37
CA ALA A 138 -11.73 7.50 -1.08
C ALA A 138 -10.42 7.90 -1.77
N ARG A 139 -9.85 9.05 -1.40
CA ARG A 139 -8.53 9.50 -1.88
C ARG A 139 -7.43 8.49 -1.55
N ALA A 140 -7.42 7.95 -0.34
CA ALA A 140 -6.43 6.96 0.06
C ALA A 140 -6.58 5.63 -0.66
N ARG A 141 -7.81 5.15 -0.91
CA ARG A 141 -8.04 3.96 -1.75
C ARG A 141 -7.42 4.17 -3.13
N LYS A 142 -7.64 5.35 -3.73
CA LYS A 142 -7.05 5.74 -5.01
C LYS A 142 -5.54 5.79 -4.96
N ALA A 143 -4.96 6.47 -3.99
CA ALA A 143 -3.52 6.55 -3.80
C ALA A 143 -2.88 5.16 -3.66
N ILE A 144 -3.48 4.27 -2.85
CA ILE A 144 -2.99 2.90 -2.65
C ILE A 144 -3.10 2.08 -3.94
N PHE A 145 -4.20 2.19 -4.68
CA PHE A 145 -4.36 1.51 -5.96
C PHE A 145 -3.30 1.97 -6.97
N THR A 146 -3.13 3.28 -7.15
CA THR A 146 -2.09 3.85 -8.04
C THR A 146 -0.69 3.39 -7.62
N THR A 147 -0.43 3.32 -6.32
CA THR A 147 0.85 2.81 -5.78
C THR A 147 1.07 1.35 -6.13
N ALA A 148 0.05 0.51 -6.02
CA ALA A 148 0.12 -0.89 -6.38
C ALA A 148 0.37 -1.08 -7.89
N GLN A 149 -0.20 -0.22 -8.74
CA GLN A 149 0.12 -0.19 -10.17
C GLN A 149 1.59 0.17 -10.41
N LEU A 150 2.09 1.22 -9.77
CA LEU A 150 3.48 1.64 -9.88
C LEU A 150 4.45 0.54 -9.40
N LEU A 151 4.17 -0.05 -8.24
CA LEU A 151 4.89 -1.20 -7.69
C LEU A 151 5.01 -2.33 -8.73
N THR A 152 3.89 -2.67 -9.37
CA THR A 152 3.86 -3.73 -10.38
C THR A 152 4.67 -3.35 -11.60
N GLY A 153 4.58 -2.09 -12.05
CA GLY A 153 5.41 -1.58 -13.15
C GLY A 153 6.91 -1.67 -12.85
N LEU A 154 7.34 -1.30 -11.64
CA LEU A 154 8.74 -1.37 -11.21
C LEU A 154 9.27 -2.80 -11.23
N LEU A 155 8.50 -3.75 -10.69
CA LEU A 155 8.88 -5.16 -10.63
C LEU A 155 8.83 -5.82 -12.03
N SER A 156 7.81 -5.52 -12.83
CA SER A 156 7.71 -6.01 -14.23
C SER A 156 8.88 -5.52 -15.09
N ALA A 157 9.40 -4.32 -14.83
CA ALA A 157 10.52 -3.77 -15.58
C ALA A 157 11.86 -4.49 -15.29
N VAL A 158 11.99 -5.25 -14.19
CA VAL A 158 13.21 -6.04 -13.91
C VAL A 158 13.31 -7.18 -14.94
N PRO A 159 14.39 -7.27 -15.75
CA PRO A 159 14.51 -8.29 -16.79
C PRO A 159 14.43 -9.72 -16.25
N ASP A 160 13.85 -10.65 -17.02
CA ASP A 160 13.76 -12.07 -16.63
C ASP A 160 15.12 -12.74 -16.45
N THR A 161 16.15 -12.23 -17.14
CA THR A 161 17.52 -12.71 -17.06
C THR A 161 18.29 -12.17 -15.85
N ALA A 162 17.75 -11.18 -15.13
CA ALA A 162 18.44 -10.56 -14.01
C ALA A 162 18.63 -11.57 -12.87
N PRO A 163 19.86 -11.70 -12.30
CA PRO A 163 20.11 -12.58 -11.14
C PRO A 163 19.16 -12.30 -9.97
N LEU A 164 18.74 -11.05 -9.83
CA LEU A 164 17.80 -10.56 -8.82
C LEU A 164 16.47 -11.34 -8.81
N ARG A 165 15.97 -11.78 -9.98
CA ARG A 165 14.74 -12.60 -10.04
C ARG A 165 14.92 -13.97 -9.39
N LYS A 166 16.12 -14.54 -9.47
CA LYS A 166 16.46 -15.82 -8.80
C LYS A 166 16.68 -15.61 -7.30
N GLN A 167 17.37 -14.52 -6.93
CA GLN A 167 17.65 -14.19 -5.55
C GLN A 167 16.37 -13.87 -4.75
N HIS A 168 15.41 -13.16 -5.36
CA HIS A 168 14.16 -12.77 -4.74
C HIS A 168 12.95 -13.48 -5.38
N ALA A 169 13.08 -14.77 -5.70
CA ALA A 169 12.05 -15.53 -6.42
C ALA A 169 10.66 -15.45 -5.78
N LYS A 170 10.59 -15.41 -4.44
CA LYS A 170 9.32 -15.28 -3.72
C LYS A 170 8.66 -13.90 -3.94
N ALA A 171 9.44 -12.82 -3.98
CA ALA A 171 8.91 -11.48 -4.25
C ALA A 171 8.33 -11.40 -5.67
N PHE A 172 9.02 -11.96 -6.66
CA PHE A 172 8.52 -12.02 -8.04
C PHE A 172 7.34 -12.96 -8.23
N ALA A 173 7.22 -14.03 -7.45
CA ALA A 173 6.02 -14.87 -7.44
C ALA A 173 4.79 -14.11 -6.91
N LEU A 174 4.97 -13.31 -5.84
CA LEU A 174 3.90 -12.45 -5.29
C LEU A 174 3.53 -11.33 -6.26
N HIS A 175 4.50 -10.73 -6.94
CA HIS A 175 4.27 -9.80 -8.04
C HIS A 175 3.40 -10.42 -9.14
N GLY A 176 3.73 -11.63 -9.60
CA GLY A 176 2.93 -12.35 -10.60
C GLY A 176 1.51 -12.68 -10.13
N ALA A 177 1.27 -12.78 -8.82
CA ALA A 177 -0.07 -12.94 -8.25
C ALA A 177 -0.84 -11.60 -8.16
N LEU A 178 -0.14 -10.48 -7.99
CA LEU A 178 -0.72 -9.14 -7.87
C LEU A 178 -1.12 -8.55 -9.23
N GLU A 179 -0.29 -8.77 -10.26
CA GLU A 179 -0.48 -8.24 -11.61
C GLU A 179 -1.88 -8.51 -12.21
N PRO A 180 -2.43 -9.74 -12.22
CA PRO A 180 -3.77 -10.00 -12.76
C PRO A 180 -4.89 -9.34 -11.94
N LEU A 181 -4.67 -9.05 -10.65
CA LEU A 181 -5.66 -8.34 -9.83
C LEU A 181 -5.76 -6.88 -10.24
N LEU A 182 -4.62 -6.25 -10.55
CA LEU A 182 -4.56 -4.86 -10.99
C LEU A 182 -5.06 -4.70 -12.43
N ALA A 183 -4.73 -5.64 -13.32
CA ALA A 183 -5.22 -5.63 -14.70
C ALA A 183 -6.74 -5.82 -14.78
N GLY A 184 -7.34 -6.51 -13.80
CA GLY A 184 -8.79 -6.76 -13.73
C GLY A 184 -9.58 -5.71 -12.96
N TYR A 185 -8.95 -4.62 -12.50
CA TYR A 185 -9.60 -3.59 -11.70
C TYR A 185 -9.29 -2.20 -12.26
N ASP A 186 -10.31 -1.47 -12.69
CA ASP A 186 -10.18 -0.12 -13.27
C ASP A 186 -9.87 0.96 -12.22
N GLY A 187 -9.73 0.57 -10.97
CA GLY A 187 -9.42 1.43 -9.84
C GLY A 187 -10.61 1.70 -8.92
N PRO A 188 -10.38 2.42 -7.82
CA PRO A 188 -11.41 2.77 -6.85
C PRO A 188 -12.44 3.70 -7.46
N THR A 189 -13.53 3.10 -7.89
CA THR A 189 -14.78 3.73 -8.28
C THR A 189 -15.68 3.90 -7.05
N GLU A 190 -16.85 4.49 -7.24
CA GLU A 190 -17.92 4.49 -6.23
C GLU A 190 -18.45 3.07 -5.92
N ASP A 191 -18.02 2.05 -6.68
CA ASP A 191 -18.35 0.65 -6.44
C ASP A 191 -17.53 0.07 -5.29
N LEU A 192 -18.12 0.11 -4.11
CA LEU A 192 -17.59 -0.52 -2.90
C LEU A 192 -17.35 -2.03 -3.06
N GLN A 193 -18.18 -2.76 -3.81
CA GLN A 193 -18.02 -4.21 -3.97
C GLN A 193 -16.80 -4.55 -4.83
N ALA A 194 -16.56 -3.77 -5.89
CA ALA A 194 -15.35 -3.90 -6.69
C ALA A 194 -14.10 -3.60 -5.84
N TRP A 195 -14.14 -2.54 -5.02
CA TRP A 195 -13.07 -2.23 -4.06
C TRP A 195 -12.83 -3.37 -3.05
N MET A 196 -13.88 -3.86 -2.39
CA MET A 196 -13.77 -4.95 -1.42
C MET A 196 -13.19 -6.22 -2.04
N THR A 197 -13.60 -6.54 -3.27
CA THR A 197 -13.11 -7.71 -4.00
C THR A 197 -11.63 -7.56 -4.37
N PHE A 198 -11.24 -6.40 -4.89
CA PHE A 198 -9.85 -6.09 -5.20
C PHE A 198 -8.99 -6.11 -3.93
N TRP A 199 -9.35 -5.31 -2.94
CA TRP A 199 -8.56 -5.12 -1.73
C TRP A 199 -8.47 -6.39 -0.88
N GLY A 200 -9.58 -7.14 -0.75
CA GLY A 200 -9.58 -8.41 -0.02
C GLY A 200 -8.62 -9.46 -0.60
N ARG A 201 -8.33 -9.39 -1.90
CA ARG A 201 -7.34 -10.27 -2.57
C ARG A 201 -5.95 -9.65 -2.61
N GLY A 202 -5.85 -8.34 -2.82
CA GLY A 202 -4.58 -7.61 -2.96
C GLY A 202 -3.86 -7.38 -1.64
N GLN A 203 -4.58 -7.04 -0.57
CA GLN A 203 -4.02 -6.78 0.76
C GLN A 203 -3.09 -7.89 1.25
N PRO A 204 -3.48 -9.18 1.30
CA PRO A 204 -2.58 -10.23 1.80
C PRO A 204 -1.31 -10.35 0.97
N ILE A 205 -1.40 -10.14 -0.35
CA ILE A 205 -0.23 -10.18 -1.24
C ILE A 205 0.71 -9.01 -0.96
N ILE A 206 0.18 -7.79 -0.79
CA ILE A 206 0.98 -6.60 -0.47
C ILE A 206 1.67 -6.76 0.88
N VAL A 207 0.96 -7.26 1.90
CA VAL A 207 1.53 -7.51 3.23
C VAL A 207 2.61 -8.59 3.18
N GLU A 208 2.38 -9.69 2.47
CA GLU A 208 3.38 -10.74 2.33
C GLU A 208 4.61 -10.25 1.55
N LEU A 209 4.39 -9.49 0.48
CA LEU A 209 5.48 -8.90 -0.31
C LEU A 209 6.32 -7.94 0.54
N ALA A 210 5.70 -7.16 1.41
CA ALA A 210 6.40 -6.33 2.38
C ALA A 210 7.35 -7.15 3.26
N GLY A 211 6.87 -8.27 3.81
CA GLY A 211 7.66 -9.15 4.65
C GLY A 211 8.84 -9.76 3.92
N VAL A 212 8.62 -10.26 2.69
CA VAL A 212 9.70 -10.84 1.86
C VAL A 212 10.77 -9.81 1.50
N LEU A 213 10.35 -8.58 1.19
CA LEU A 213 11.29 -7.50 0.87
C LEU A 213 12.01 -6.98 2.13
N ASP A 214 11.35 -6.87 3.28
CA ASP A 214 12.02 -6.47 4.53
C ASP A 214 13.09 -7.49 4.97
N GLU A 215 12.81 -8.79 4.85
CA GLU A 215 13.77 -9.87 5.14
C GLU A 215 15.05 -9.79 4.29
N SER A 216 14.94 -9.20 3.09
CA SER A 216 16.05 -9.08 2.14
C SER A 216 16.52 -7.64 1.93
N ARG A 217 16.06 -6.70 2.76
CA ARG A 217 16.28 -5.26 2.55
C ARG A 217 17.75 -4.89 2.49
N ASP A 218 18.57 -5.49 3.33
CA ASP A 218 19.99 -5.15 3.42
C ASP A 218 20.70 -5.52 2.10
N THR A 219 20.20 -6.52 1.35
CA THR A 219 20.82 -6.95 0.09
C THR A 219 20.56 -6.01 -1.09
N PHE A 220 19.46 -5.26 -1.08
CA PHE A 220 19.12 -4.33 -2.17
C PHE A 220 19.19 -2.85 -1.77
N LEU A 221 19.28 -2.56 -0.46
CA LEU A 221 19.56 -1.22 0.08
C LEU A 221 21.07 -1.00 0.32
N GLU A 222 21.85 -2.05 0.62
CA GLU A 222 23.32 -1.99 0.61
C GLU A 222 23.85 -2.43 -0.76
N LEU A 223 23.63 -1.60 -1.78
CA LEU A 223 24.43 -1.70 -2.99
C LEU A 223 25.26 -0.43 -3.16
N PRO A 224 26.61 -0.55 -3.12
CA PRO A 224 27.45 0.56 -3.54
C PRO A 224 27.18 0.84 -5.02
N PRO A 225 27.16 2.12 -5.44
CA PRO A 225 26.76 2.49 -6.80
C PRO A 225 27.67 1.96 -7.92
N ASP A 226 28.84 1.37 -7.62
CA ASP A 226 29.85 1.04 -8.63
C ASP A 226 30.72 -0.19 -8.28
N VAL A 227 30.16 -1.31 -7.82
CA VAL A 227 30.94 -2.56 -7.74
C VAL A 227 30.12 -3.76 -8.19
N GLN A 228 30.09 -4.00 -9.50
CA GLN A 228 30.45 -5.31 -10.08
C GLN A 228 30.44 -5.28 -11.63
N ALA A 229 31.67 -5.34 -12.17
CA ALA A 229 32.11 -5.76 -13.51
C ALA A 229 31.82 -4.85 -14.71
#